data_AF-A0A8H4PSA1-F1
#
_entry.id   AF-A0A8H4PSA1-F1
#
_cell.length_a   1.000
_cell.length_b   1.000
_cell.length_c   1.000
_cell.angle_alpha   90.00
_cell.angle_beta   90.00
_cell.angle_gamma   90.00
#
_symmetry.space_group_name_H-M   'P 1'
#
loop_
_entity.id
_entity.type
_entity.pdbx_description
1 polymer ?
#
loop_
_entity_poly.entity_id
_entity_poly.type
_entity_poly.pdbx_seq_one_letter_code
_entity_poly.pdbx_strand_id
1 'polypeptide(L)'
;MVATNRPFDLDDAVLRRLPRKILVDLPLRNDRTAIMRLLLRGETLDDSVALDAYAERTTHYSGSDLKNLCVAAAMAAVEEENLAAAKHQGPEPFRYPERRVLRAEHFERALRQIPASISEDMASLRMIRKFDDEYGSGRGKRHRKTMGFGVVEGAQRAASGDARIRPGGGP
;
A
#
# COMPACT_ATOMS: atom_id res chain seq x y z
N MET A 1 5.84 -5.84 19.11
CA MET A 1 4.87 -5.11 18.25
C MET A 1 3.75 -6.09 17.93
N VAL A 2 2.48 -5.67 17.96
CA VAL A 2 1.31 -6.52 17.72
C VAL A 2 0.57 -5.99 16.50
N ALA A 3 0.03 -6.89 15.66
CA ALA A 3 -0.84 -6.56 14.54
C ALA A 3 -2.10 -7.42 14.62
N THR A 4 -3.28 -6.84 14.33
CA THR A 4 -4.56 -7.56 14.31
C THR A 4 -5.48 -6.96 13.27
N ASN A 5 -6.25 -7.82 12.60
CA ASN A 5 -7.36 -7.42 11.72
C ASN A 5 -8.73 -7.51 12.43
N ARG A 6 -8.76 -7.91 13.70
CA ARG A 6 -9.97 -8.04 14.53
C ARG A 6 -9.75 -7.37 15.88
N PRO A 7 -9.78 -6.03 15.94
CA PRO A 7 -9.40 -5.32 17.14
C PRO A 7 -10.43 -5.44 18.28
N PHE A 8 -11.71 -5.69 17.97
CA PHE A 8 -12.77 -5.90 18.97
C PHE A 8 -12.73 -7.29 19.65
N ASP A 9 -11.94 -8.22 19.13
CA ASP A 9 -11.74 -9.53 19.75
C ASP A 9 -10.71 -9.47 20.90
N LEU A 10 -10.05 -8.32 21.11
CA LEU A 10 -9.06 -8.11 22.18
C LEU A 10 -9.73 -7.65 23.47
N ASP A 11 -9.41 -8.30 24.60
CA ASP A 11 -9.92 -7.90 25.91
C ASP A 11 -9.28 -6.60 26.45
N ASP A 12 -9.94 -6.00 27.44
CA ASP A 12 -9.49 -4.76 28.08
C ASP A 12 -8.12 -4.91 28.80
N ALA A 13 -7.77 -6.11 29.26
CA ALA A 13 -6.49 -6.35 29.93
C ALA A 13 -5.32 -6.28 28.94
N VAL A 14 -5.50 -6.82 27.74
CA VAL A 14 -4.56 -6.72 26.62
C VAL A 14 -4.50 -5.28 26.11
N LEU A 15 -5.65 -4.63 25.90
CA LEU A 15 -5.69 -3.25 25.41
C LEU A 15 -4.94 -2.27 26.33
N ARG A 16 -5.01 -2.46 27.65
CA ARG A 16 -4.25 -1.66 28.63
C ARG A 16 -2.73 -1.85 28.53
N ARG A 17 -2.26 -3.02 28.08
CA ARG A 17 -0.83 -3.32 27.86
C ARG A 17 -0.29 -2.83 26.52
N LEU A 18 -1.14 -2.29 25.65
CA LEU A 18 -0.77 -1.74 24.34
C LEU A 18 -0.72 -0.20 24.42
N PRO A 19 0.42 0.42 24.79
CA PRO A 19 0.49 1.87 25.01
C PRO A 19 0.26 2.70 23.75
N ARG A 20 0.47 2.12 22.56
CA ARG A 20 0.18 2.73 21.26
C ARG A 20 -0.66 1.80 20.39
N LYS A 21 -1.70 2.37 19.81
CA LYS A 21 -2.65 1.75 18.88
C LYS A 21 -2.72 2.67 17.67
N ILE A 22 -2.28 2.15 16.53
CA ILE A 22 -2.11 2.90 15.29
C ILE A 22 -2.93 2.17 14.23
N LEU A 23 -3.94 2.85 13.68
CA LEU A 23 -4.61 2.41 12.46
C LEU A 23 -3.63 2.37 11.28
N VAL A 24 -3.59 1.24 10.59
CA VAL A 24 -2.97 1.09 9.27
C VAL A 24 -4.10 0.93 8.26
N ASP A 25 -4.44 2.03 7.59
CA ASP A 25 -5.48 2.08 6.55
C ASP A 25 -4.92 1.65 5.17
N LEU A 26 -5.82 1.52 4.19
CA LEU A 26 -5.47 1.18 2.81
C LEU A 26 -4.58 2.25 2.15
N PRO A 27 -3.67 1.84 1.25
CA PRO A 27 -2.76 2.77 0.56
C PRO A 27 -3.51 3.68 -0.40
N LEU A 28 -3.07 4.94 -0.49
CA LEU A 28 -3.55 5.89 -1.49
C LEU A 28 -2.93 5.69 -2.84
N ARG A 29 -3.47 6.35 -3.86
CA ARG A 29 -2.96 6.33 -5.24
C ARG A 29 -1.43 6.44 -5.28
N ASN A 30 -0.85 7.46 -4.66
CA ASN A 30 0.59 7.68 -4.67
C ASN A 30 1.36 6.58 -3.91
N ASP A 31 0.80 6.09 -2.79
CA ASP A 31 1.37 4.96 -2.05
C ASP A 31 1.33 3.69 -2.90
N ARG A 32 0.25 3.43 -3.63
CA ARG A 32 0.09 2.28 -4.53
C ARG A 32 1.10 2.34 -5.67
N THR A 33 1.28 3.51 -6.30
CA THR A 33 2.36 3.72 -7.28
C THR A 33 3.72 3.39 -6.67
N ALA A 34 4.02 3.92 -5.48
CA ALA A 34 5.30 3.70 -4.81
C ALA A 34 5.53 2.22 -4.44
N ILE A 35 4.48 1.53 -3.96
CA ILE A 35 4.51 0.10 -3.67
C ILE A 35 4.80 -0.70 -4.95
N MET A 36 4.10 -0.44 -6.05
CA MET A 36 4.36 -1.12 -7.32
C MET A 36 5.77 -0.84 -7.84
N ARG A 37 6.25 0.40 -7.79
CA ARG A 37 7.64 0.76 -8.14
C ARG A 37 8.67 0.03 -7.29
N LEU A 38 8.39 -0.15 -5.99
CA LEU A 38 9.25 -0.91 -5.08
C LEU A 38 9.26 -2.39 -5.44
N LEU A 39 8.10 -2.99 -5.66
CA LEU A 39 7.94 -4.41 -5.99
C LEU A 39 8.57 -4.77 -7.34
N LEU A 40 8.51 -3.85 -8.31
CA LEU A 40 9.01 -4.03 -9.67
C LEU A 40 10.45 -3.52 -9.88
N ARG A 41 11.16 -3.10 -8.82
CA ARG A 41 12.49 -2.50 -8.93
C ARG A 41 13.53 -3.37 -9.67
N GLY A 42 13.38 -4.70 -9.60
CA GLY A 42 14.28 -5.66 -10.26
C GLY A 42 13.80 -6.12 -11.64
N GLU A 43 12.61 -5.72 -12.07
CA GLU A 43 12.00 -6.15 -13.33
C GLU A 43 12.31 -5.17 -14.46
N THR A 44 12.33 -5.68 -15.69
CA THR A 44 12.42 -4.84 -16.89
C THR A 44 11.00 -4.50 -17.34
N LEU A 45 10.65 -3.22 -17.37
CA LEU A 45 9.34 -2.76 -17.83
C LEU A 45 9.46 -2.20 -19.25
N ASP A 46 8.48 -2.54 -20.09
CA ASP A 46 8.28 -1.93 -21.39
C ASP A 46 7.71 -0.51 -21.26
N ASP A 47 7.95 0.34 -22.26
CA ASP A 47 7.45 1.73 -22.29
C ASP A 47 5.92 1.82 -22.27
N SER A 48 5.21 0.73 -22.61
CA SER A 48 3.75 0.62 -22.48
C SER A 48 3.24 0.61 -21.03
N VAL A 49 4.10 0.36 -20.03
CA VAL A 49 3.68 0.17 -18.63
C VAL A 49 3.60 1.50 -17.87
N ALA A 50 2.38 2.00 -17.70
CA ALA A 50 2.10 3.20 -16.90
C ALA A 50 1.63 2.86 -15.46
N LEU A 51 2.55 2.73 -14.50
CA LEU A 51 2.23 2.38 -13.11
C LEU A 51 1.26 3.33 -12.42
N ASP A 52 1.31 4.63 -12.75
CA ASP A 52 0.39 5.62 -12.21
C ASP A 52 -1.06 5.41 -12.68
N ALA A 53 -1.26 4.93 -13.92
CA ALA A 53 -2.59 4.56 -14.43
C ALA A 53 -3.12 3.29 -13.75
N TYR A 54 -2.24 2.32 -13.46
CA TYR A 54 -2.61 1.15 -12.67
C TYR A 54 -2.96 1.49 -11.23
N ALA A 55 -2.28 2.48 -10.64
CA ALA A 55 -2.59 2.93 -9.29
C ALA A 55 -4.01 3.53 -9.18
N GLU A 56 -4.50 4.19 -10.22
CA GLU A 56 -5.87 4.72 -10.28
C GLU A 56 -6.92 3.60 -10.32
N ARG A 57 -6.65 2.56 -11.11
CA ARG A 57 -7.57 1.42 -11.30
C ARG A 57 -7.56 0.42 -10.14
N THR A 58 -6.52 0.43 -9.32
CA THR A 58 -6.35 -0.46 -8.16
C THR A 58 -6.84 0.18 -6.86
N THR A 59 -7.93 0.95 -6.93
CA THR A 59 -8.55 1.48 -5.72
C THR A 59 -9.01 0.32 -4.83
N HIS A 60 -8.79 0.47 -3.51
CA HIS A 60 -9.00 -0.56 -2.46
C HIS A 60 -8.03 -1.72 -2.41
N TYR A 61 -7.02 -1.76 -3.28
CA TYR A 61 -5.99 -2.79 -3.20
C TYR A 61 -5.16 -2.58 -1.93
N SER A 62 -5.01 -3.66 -1.16
CA SER A 62 -4.02 -3.74 -0.10
C SER A 62 -2.61 -3.89 -0.67
N GLY A 63 -1.57 -3.75 0.17
CA GLY A 63 -0.20 -4.04 -0.25
C GLY A 63 -0.01 -5.48 -0.75
N SER A 64 -0.73 -6.44 -0.16
CA SER A 64 -0.76 -7.84 -0.61
C SER A 64 -1.41 -7.99 -1.99
N ASP A 65 -2.49 -7.27 -2.26
CA ASP A 65 -3.16 -7.33 -3.57
C ASP A 65 -2.26 -6.77 -4.67
N LEU A 66 -1.58 -5.64 -4.41
CA LEU A 66 -0.61 -5.08 -5.35
C LEU A 66 0.58 -6.01 -5.61
N LYS A 67 1.06 -6.72 -4.57
CA LYS A 67 2.09 -7.74 -4.73
C LYS A 67 1.61 -8.87 -5.63
N ASN A 68 0.42 -9.40 -5.36
CA ASN A 68 -0.15 -10.48 -6.16
C ASN A 68 -0.39 -10.05 -7.62
N LEU A 69 -0.80 -8.80 -7.83
CA LEU A 69 -0.92 -8.21 -9.16
C LEU A 69 0.42 -8.19 -9.91
N CYS A 70 1.49 -7.69 -9.28
CA CYS A 70 2.82 -7.64 -9.89
C CYS A 70 3.36 -9.05 -10.20
N VAL A 71 3.15 -10.00 -9.29
CA VAL A 71 3.55 -11.41 -9.48
C VAL A 71 2.77 -12.05 -10.61
N ALA A 72 1.45 -11.83 -10.69
CA ALA A 72 0.62 -12.37 -11.77
C ALA A 72 1.02 -11.80 -13.14
N ALA A 73 1.37 -10.51 -13.21
CA ALA A 73 1.91 -9.91 -14.44
C ALA A 73 3.24 -10.56 -14.84
N ALA A 74 4.14 -10.78 -13.87
CA ALA A 74 5.41 -11.45 -14.11
C ALA A 74 5.24 -12.91 -14.59
N MET A 75 4.27 -13.63 -14.06
CA MET A 75 3.93 -14.99 -14.50
C MET A 75 3.32 -14.99 -15.91
N ALA A 76 2.50 -14.00 -16.24
CA ALA A 76 1.93 -13.86 -17.58
C ALA A 76 3.02 -13.66 -18.65
N ALA A 77 4.08 -12.91 -18.33
CA ALA A 77 5.24 -12.75 -19.21
C ALA A 77 5.98 -14.08 -19.46
N VAL A 78 6.23 -14.85 -18.39
CA VAL A 78 6.88 -16.17 -18.49
C VAL A 78 6.02 -17.16 -19.30
N GLU A 79 4.69 -17.11 -19.12
CA GLU A 79 3.78 -17.95 -19.89
C GLU A 79 3.80 -17.59 -21.39
N GLU A 80 3.87 -16.31 -21.75
CA GLU A 80 4.04 -15.87 -23.14
C GLU A 80 5.33 -16.43 -23.76
N GLU A 81 6.45 -16.35 -23.04
CA GLU A 81 7.74 -16.88 -23.49
C GLU A 81 7.69 -18.41 -23.68
N ASN A 82 7.08 -19.14 -22.74
CA ASN A 82 6.91 -20.58 -22.84
C ASN A 82 6.01 -20.98 -24.02
N LEU A 83 4.96 -20.20 -24.30
CA LEU A 83 4.09 -20.42 -25.46
C LEU A 83 4.82 -20.13 -26.78
N ALA A 84 5.68 -19.13 -26.81
CA ALA A 84 6.54 -18.85 -27.97
C ALA A 84 7.52 -20.00 -28.22
N ALA A 85 8.15 -20.52 -27.16
CA ALA A 85 9.01 -21.70 -27.23
C ALA A 85 8.29 -22.94 -27.76
N ALA A 86 7.09 -23.21 -27.27
CA ALA A 86 6.28 -24.37 -27.70
C ALA A 86 5.83 -24.28 -29.17
N LYS A 87 5.66 -23.06 -29.71
CA LYS A 87 5.28 -22.82 -31.11
C LYS A 87 6.46 -22.77 -32.07
N HIS A 88 7.69 -22.74 -31.54
CA HIS A 88 8.89 -22.64 -32.35
C HIS A 88 9.11 -23.92 -33.16
N GLN A 89 9.08 -23.82 -34.49
CA GLN A 89 9.26 -24.93 -35.43
C GLN A 89 10.53 -24.80 -36.27
N GLY A 90 11.39 -23.83 -35.94
CA GLY A 90 12.64 -23.59 -36.65
C GLY A 90 13.68 -24.70 -36.41
N PRO A 91 14.69 -24.82 -37.29
CA PRO A 91 15.76 -25.82 -37.13
C PRO A 91 16.67 -25.54 -35.92
N GLU A 92 16.79 -24.28 -35.51
CA GLU A 92 17.58 -23.87 -34.34
C GLU A 92 16.76 -23.94 -33.04
N PRO A 93 17.36 -24.22 -31.87
CA PRO A 93 16.66 -24.20 -30.59
C PRO A 93 16.06 -22.83 -30.26
N PHE A 94 14.89 -22.80 -29.60
CA PHE A 94 14.30 -21.56 -29.12
C PHE A 94 15.19 -20.92 -28.04
N ARG A 95 15.52 -19.63 -28.22
CA ARG A 95 16.33 -18.85 -27.26
C ARG A 95 15.44 -17.94 -26.43
N TYR A 96 15.38 -18.22 -25.13
CA TYR A 96 14.74 -17.33 -24.16
C TYR A 96 15.52 -16.01 -24.02
N PRO A 97 14.83 -14.88 -23.78
CA PRO A 97 15.51 -13.63 -23.46
C PRO A 97 16.26 -13.75 -22.13
N GLU A 98 17.38 -13.05 -21.98
CA GLU A 98 18.17 -13.06 -20.73
C GLU A 98 17.42 -12.44 -19.55
N ARG A 99 16.50 -11.52 -19.85
CA ARG A 99 15.58 -10.92 -18.88
C ARG A 99 14.20 -10.82 -19.51
N ARG A 100 13.18 -11.28 -18.78
CA ARG A 100 11.80 -11.03 -19.13
C ARG A 100 11.50 -9.53 -19.14
N VAL A 101 10.60 -9.13 -20.03
CA VAL A 101 10.11 -7.76 -20.13
C VAL A 101 8.61 -7.77 -19.86
N LEU A 102 8.18 -7.01 -18.86
CA LEU A 102 6.77 -6.89 -18.51
C LEU A 102 6.13 -5.80 -19.37
N ARG A 103 5.05 -6.15 -20.07
CA ARG A 103 4.27 -5.27 -20.94
C ARG A 103 2.91 -4.96 -20.34
N ALA A 104 2.25 -3.93 -20.86
CA ALA A 104 0.89 -3.56 -20.44
C ALA A 104 -0.09 -4.75 -20.47
N GLU A 105 -0.01 -5.61 -21.48
CA GLU A 105 -0.88 -6.78 -21.64
C GLU A 105 -0.79 -7.77 -20.46
N HIS A 106 0.39 -7.92 -19.87
CA HIS A 106 0.61 -8.77 -18.70
C HIS A 106 -0.10 -8.21 -17.47
N PHE A 107 -0.02 -6.89 -17.27
CA PHE A 107 -0.73 -6.20 -16.19
C PHE A 107 -2.24 -6.19 -16.41
N GLU A 108 -2.72 -6.04 -17.65
CA GLU A 108 -4.15 -6.15 -17.97
C GLU A 108 -4.69 -7.55 -17.66
N ARG A 109 -3.93 -8.59 -17.98
CA ARG A 109 -4.28 -9.97 -17.61
C ARG A 109 -4.29 -10.16 -16.10
N ALA A 110 -3.29 -9.63 -15.41
CA ALA A 110 -3.17 -9.71 -13.95
C ALA A 110 -4.34 -9.01 -13.24
N LEU A 111 -4.76 -7.82 -13.71
CA LEU A 111 -5.90 -7.09 -13.14
C LEU A 111 -7.22 -7.86 -13.24
N ARG A 112 -7.42 -8.64 -14.31
CA ARG A 112 -8.60 -9.50 -14.44
C ARG A 112 -8.60 -10.68 -13.46
N GLN A 113 -7.43 -11.12 -13.02
CA GLN A 113 -7.27 -12.28 -12.16
C GLN A 113 -7.24 -11.93 -10.67
N ILE A 114 -6.71 -10.75 -10.33
CA ILE A 114 -6.48 -10.33 -8.94
C ILE A 114 -7.45 -9.22 -8.57
N PRO A 115 -8.62 -9.51 -7.96
CA PRO A 115 -9.52 -8.49 -7.43
C PRO A 115 -8.98 -7.90 -6.11
N ALA A 116 -9.49 -6.72 -5.71
CA ALA A 116 -9.22 -6.17 -4.39
C ALA A 116 -9.75 -7.11 -3.30
N SER A 117 -8.93 -7.39 -2.28
CA SER A 117 -9.35 -8.24 -1.15
C SER A 117 -10.37 -7.57 -0.23
N ILE A 118 -10.49 -6.24 -0.32
CA ILE A 118 -11.39 -5.42 0.48
C ILE A 118 -12.18 -4.53 -0.47
N SER A 119 -13.50 -4.42 -0.26
CA SER A 119 -14.32 -3.41 -0.94
C SER A 119 -14.54 -2.18 -0.06
N GLU A 120 -14.84 -1.05 -0.69
CA GLU A 120 -15.09 0.24 -0.03
C GLU A 120 -16.25 0.17 0.99
N ASP A 121 -17.22 -0.70 0.74
CA ASP A 121 -18.42 -0.90 1.55
C ASP A 121 -18.25 -1.96 2.65
N MET A 122 -17.04 -2.47 2.89
CA MET A 122 -16.85 -3.53 3.87
C MET A 122 -17.08 -3.05 5.31
N ALA A 123 -17.91 -3.82 6.03
CA ALA A 123 -18.09 -3.70 7.47
C ALA A 123 -16.75 -3.75 8.22
N SER A 124 -15.80 -4.56 7.76
CA SER A 124 -14.48 -4.73 8.40
C SER A 124 -13.68 -3.43 8.47
N LEU A 125 -13.57 -2.65 7.37
CA LEU A 125 -12.85 -1.37 7.41
C LEU A 125 -13.54 -0.35 8.32
N ARG A 126 -14.87 -0.28 8.25
CA ARG A 126 -15.66 0.59 9.14
C ARG A 126 -15.45 0.24 10.61
N MET A 127 -15.42 -1.06 10.93
CA MET A 127 -15.16 -1.54 12.28
C MET A 127 -13.75 -1.16 12.74
N ILE A 128 -12.72 -1.37 11.91
CA ILE A 128 -11.34 -1.02 12.29
C ILE A 128 -11.19 0.50 12.51
N ARG A 129 -11.81 1.34 11.67
CA ARG A 129 -11.81 2.80 11.87
C ARG A 129 -12.54 3.22 13.14
N LYS A 130 -13.73 2.65 13.39
CA LYS A 130 -14.48 2.90 14.63
C LYS A 130 -13.66 2.54 15.87
N PHE A 131 -12.91 1.44 15.81
CA PHE A 131 -12.02 1.05 16.90
C PHE A 131 -10.90 2.07 17.12
N ASP A 132 -10.31 2.62 16.06
CA ASP A 132 -9.30 3.69 16.17
C ASP A 132 -9.90 4.98 16.74
N ASP A 133 -11.14 5.33 16.40
CA ASP A 133 -11.84 6.48 16.98
C ASP A 133 -12.02 6.34 18.51
N GLU A 134 -12.29 5.11 18.99
CA GLU A 134 -12.54 4.82 20.41
C GLU A 134 -11.27 4.63 21.23
N TYR A 135 -10.30 3.85 20.71
CA TYR A 135 -9.12 3.40 21.44
C TYR A 135 -7.80 3.91 20.84
N GLY A 136 -7.82 4.54 19.67
CA GLY A 136 -6.62 4.97 18.96
C GLY A 136 -5.79 5.97 19.74
N SER A 137 -4.48 5.95 19.53
CA SER A 137 -3.54 6.86 20.22
C SER A 137 -3.53 8.28 19.66
N GLY A 138 -4.46 8.60 18.75
CA GLY A 138 -4.56 9.86 18.01
C GLY A 138 -5.66 10.79 18.51
N ARG A 139 -5.74 11.09 19.82
CA ARG A 139 -6.57 12.22 20.30
C ARG A 139 -6.02 13.53 19.73
N GLY A 140 -6.59 14.02 18.62
CA GLY A 140 -6.31 15.35 18.09
C GLY A 140 -6.12 15.51 16.57
N LYS A 141 -6.44 14.53 15.71
CA LYS A 141 -6.40 14.75 14.25
C LYS A 141 -7.72 15.31 13.74
N ARG A 142 -7.69 16.58 13.30
CA ARG A 142 -8.76 17.24 12.52
C ARG A 142 -9.24 16.29 11.42
N HIS A 143 -10.56 16.15 11.29
CA HIS A 143 -11.23 15.36 10.24
C HIS A 143 -10.59 15.66 8.87
N ARG A 144 -9.75 14.74 8.36
CA ARG A 144 -9.27 14.82 6.97
C ARG A 144 -10.45 14.47 6.07
N LYS A 145 -10.82 15.37 5.16
CA LYS A 145 -11.82 15.13 4.11
C LYS A 145 -11.33 14.17 3.01
N THR A 146 -10.04 13.83 3.02
CA THR A 146 -9.39 12.97 2.05
C THR A 146 -8.68 11.82 2.73
N MET A 147 -9.02 10.62 2.28
CA MET A 147 -8.45 9.36 2.75
C MET A 147 -6.92 9.35 2.56
N GLY A 148 -6.22 8.81 3.57
CA GLY A 148 -4.89 8.17 3.55
C GLY A 148 -3.62 8.93 3.98
N PHE A 149 -2.48 8.24 3.83
CA PHE A 149 -1.21 8.54 4.48
C PHE A 149 -0.37 9.57 3.72
N GLY A 150 -0.67 10.85 3.94
CA GLY A 150 0.20 11.94 3.51
C GLY A 150 0.67 12.79 4.68
N VAL A 151 1.96 12.75 4.99
CA VAL A 151 2.65 13.82 5.73
C VAL A 151 2.55 15.08 4.88
N VAL A 152 2.00 16.15 5.45
CA VAL A 152 1.87 17.43 4.75
C VAL A 152 3.27 18.07 4.76
N GLU A 153 3.91 18.16 3.59
CA GLU A 153 5.02 19.10 3.41
C GLU A 153 4.44 20.52 3.48
N GLY A 154 4.91 21.32 4.43
CA GLY A 154 4.58 22.75 4.52
C GLY A 154 3.93 23.17 5.83
N ALA A 155 4.68 23.10 6.95
CA ALA A 155 4.45 23.99 8.08
C ALA A 155 5.72 24.83 8.27
N GLN A 156 5.64 26.06 7.77
CA GLN A 156 6.66 27.09 7.93
C GLN A 156 6.97 27.33 9.42
N ARG A 157 8.24 27.64 9.65
CA ARG A 157 8.88 28.02 10.91
C ARG A 157 7.97 28.87 11.81
N ALA A 158 7.71 28.40 13.03
CA ALA A 158 7.26 29.24 14.13
C ALA A 158 8.41 29.37 15.14
N ALA A 159 8.78 30.62 15.41
CA ALA A 159 9.93 31.03 16.20
C ALA A 159 9.83 30.58 17.66
N SER A 160 10.99 30.26 18.21
CA SER A 160 11.25 30.06 19.63
C SER A 160 11.03 31.36 20.41
N GLY A 161 10.22 31.32 21.46
CA GLY A 161 10.20 32.38 22.47
C GLY A 161 8.89 32.45 23.26
N ASP A 162 8.72 31.56 24.26
CA ASP A 162 8.20 32.00 25.56
C ASP A 162 8.44 30.90 26.61
N ALA A 163 9.53 31.02 27.38
CA ALA A 163 9.77 30.22 28.57
C ALA A 163 9.35 31.04 29.79
N ARG A 164 8.21 30.71 30.40
CA ARG A 164 7.77 31.36 31.65
C ARG A 164 8.55 30.82 32.84
N ILE A 165 9.44 31.65 33.39
CA ILE A 165 10.09 31.43 34.68
C ILE A 165 9.19 32.01 35.79
N ARG A 166 8.91 31.22 36.83
CA ARG A 166 8.21 31.68 38.05
C ARG A 166 9.13 32.58 38.88
N PRO A 167 8.70 33.78 39.34
CA PRO A 167 9.47 34.53 40.32
C PRO A 167 9.22 33.96 41.73
N GLY A 168 10.30 33.66 42.46
CA GLY A 168 10.27 33.35 43.88
C GLY A 168 10.07 34.62 44.70
N GLY A 169 9.16 34.57 45.66
CA GLY A 169 8.93 35.64 46.63
C GLY A 169 9.76 35.41 47.89
N GLY A 170 10.51 36.45 48.28
CA GLY A 170 11.08 36.67 49.61
C GLY A 170 11.13 38.17 49.86
N PRO A 171 10.98 38.60 51.12
CA PRO A 171 12.15 39.08 51.84
C PRO A 171 12.58 38.18 52.99
#